data_AF-A0A9J2PTM8-F1
#
_entry.id   AF-A0A9J2PTM8-F1
#
_cell.length_a   1.000
_cell.length_b   1.000
_cell.length_c   1.000
_cell.angle_alpha   90.00
_cell.angle_beta   90.00
_cell.angle_gamma   90.00
#
_symmetry.space_group_name_H-M   'P 1'
#
loop_
_entity.id
_entity.type
_entity.pdbx_description
1 polymer ?
#
loop_
_entity_poly.entity_id
_entity_poly.type
_entity_poly.pdbx_seq_one_letter_code
_entity_poly.pdbx_strand_id
1 'polypeptide(L)'
;MNARRLAQPSCEVRLLGPKVFGLPSNFLSGFGAQENLSFQLSRENLFSSLRNPGQKIQVASKLYRMIHITVPDTQTLVEADGTRKYDAFNIYVNGAYHASIRYSQLLRLHEKLRDQFGMRLRVADFPPKKLFKTLDKKSLNERRIALARYFQSMVQLPDVALHFITEQTFVTFQVESFRPSSSNVSVDVYLADGTREVVRCNVEHPTDIILKRFADIIGLGNEYLENFGLFLACVRNAAGSGHFASSADSPDYPDLLCVRLLRNFESPYISLQLLNQKSAASGIFYRIVVRKLVWSPRVEEDMLDDPGAVILLYKQAVNDFRNGHLGPLRGDVEERLRALEEQGSCVQFLRLCHLQPTYSYEVLEPCISDYPCPDTQCNLRIGRRHIVLQYNNPAAEHSRVEAVFRATRIRMWRITERQADNTTNFLFQFEYLVAKDTFEWITLITKQAVLLSLLLQSVGIEILKEHHSATFCSYEYERSNKTGSLLGLDSPRKASVVSLPSETVAVSDLKRDEEKLSEMNGSHHPLMNGDGEGQIASEVISIKSSNDDMEHNSLSHEVVDAKRSSSIHTSNSYESFSDIFTTISSALSEHTNRAFNITDDDL
;
A
#
# COMPACT_ATOMS: atom_id res chain seq x y z
N MET A 1 71.65 -26.53 13.17
CA MET A 1 72.37 -25.26 13.43
C MET A 1 71.71 -24.15 12.61
N ASN A 2 71.65 -22.94 13.16
CA ASN A 2 71.32 -21.65 12.52
C ASN A 2 69.96 -21.50 11.80
N ALA A 3 69.40 -20.30 11.93
CA ALA A 3 68.18 -19.83 11.27
C ALA A 3 68.47 -18.51 10.54
N ARG A 4 67.53 -18.01 9.71
CA ARG A 4 67.43 -16.59 9.36
C ARG A 4 66.03 -16.20 8.86
N ARG A 5 65.64 -14.96 9.14
CA ARG A 5 64.47 -14.26 8.58
C ARG A 5 64.91 -13.40 7.38
N LEU A 6 64.04 -13.22 6.39
CA LEU A 6 63.84 -12.02 5.56
C LEU A 6 62.34 -12.05 5.16
N ALA A 7 61.46 -11.05 5.36
CA ALA A 7 61.49 -9.59 5.19
C ALA A 7 60.90 -9.16 3.82
N GLN A 8 59.90 -8.26 3.85
CA GLN A 8 59.22 -7.69 2.68
C GLN A 8 60.00 -6.53 2.06
N PRO A 9 59.78 -6.22 0.77
CA PRO A 9 60.02 -4.89 0.20
C PRO A 9 58.72 -4.06 0.17
N SER A 10 58.74 -2.86 0.73
CA SER A 10 57.76 -1.80 0.48
C SER A 10 58.16 -0.98 -0.74
N CYS A 11 57.20 -0.49 -1.54
CA CYS A 11 57.46 0.49 -2.59
C CYS A 11 56.48 1.67 -2.48
N GLU A 12 56.99 2.89 -2.56
CA GLU A 12 56.28 4.14 -2.34
C GLU A 12 56.44 5.03 -3.59
N VAL A 13 55.33 5.57 -4.13
CA VAL A 13 55.37 6.57 -5.20
C VAL A 13 54.42 7.71 -4.85
N ARG A 14 54.93 8.93 -4.90
CA ARG A 14 54.20 10.16 -4.56
C ARG A 14 53.31 10.63 -5.71
N LEU A 15 52.17 11.23 -5.37
CA LEU A 15 51.43 12.12 -6.27
C LEU A 15 51.25 13.51 -5.63
N LEU A 16 51.27 14.54 -6.47
CA LEU A 16 51.30 15.95 -6.08
C LEU A 16 49.89 16.54 -6.10
N GLY A 17 49.47 17.18 -5.00
CA GLY A 17 48.18 17.88 -4.93
C GLY A 17 48.22 19.28 -5.56
N PRO A 18 47.15 19.72 -6.27
CA PRO A 18 47.03 21.08 -6.78
C PRO A 18 46.59 22.07 -5.69
N LYS A 19 46.96 23.35 -5.89
CA LYS A 19 46.87 24.44 -4.91
C LYS A 19 45.45 24.94 -4.69
N VAL A 20 45.16 25.36 -3.45
CA VAL A 20 44.02 26.23 -3.12
C VAL A 20 44.30 27.65 -3.64
N PHE A 21 43.32 28.26 -4.29
CA PHE A 21 43.22 29.72 -4.50
C PHE A 21 41.90 30.20 -3.92
N GLY A 22 41.93 31.24 -3.08
CA GLY A 22 40.76 31.88 -2.50
C GLY A 22 40.57 33.30 -3.01
N LEU A 23 39.35 33.64 -3.42
CA LEU A 23 38.87 34.99 -3.71
C LEU A 23 37.42 35.13 -3.18
N PRO A 24 36.90 36.36 -3.00
CA PRO A 24 36.13 36.68 -1.80
C PRO A 24 34.62 36.40 -1.86
N SER A 25 34.04 36.26 -0.68
CA SER A 25 32.60 36.16 -0.45
C SER A 25 31.89 37.50 -0.69
N ASN A 26 31.16 37.61 -1.79
CA ASN A 26 29.88 38.33 -1.89
C ASN A 26 29.22 38.03 -3.26
N PHE A 27 27.89 38.24 -3.34
CA PHE A 27 27.03 37.90 -4.49
C PHE A 27 26.93 36.41 -4.87
N LEU A 28 25.89 35.75 -4.38
CA LEU A 28 24.83 35.23 -5.26
C LEU A 28 23.58 34.90 -4.42
N SER A 29 22.62 35.82 -4.39
CA SER A 29 21.32 35.62 -3.76
C SER A 29 20.30 35.04 -4.75
N GLY A 30 19.85 33.81 -4.54
CA GLY A 30 18.68 33.26 -5.25
C GLY A 30 18.86 31.89 -5.92
N PHE A 31 18.91 30.83 -5.10
CA PHE A 31 18.50 29.48 -5.54
C PHE A 31 17.58 28.87 -4.47
N GLY A 32 16.73 27.91 -4.87
CA GLY A 32 15.66 27.37 -4.04
C GLY A 32 16.16 26.59 -2.82
N ALA A 33 15.36 26.56 -1.75
CA ALA A 33 15.63 25.73 -0.59
C ALA A 33 15.43 24.24 -0.96
N GLN A 34 16.47 23.43 -0.78
CA GLN A 34 16.36 21.97 -0.87
C GLN A 34 15.65 21.43 0.37
N GLU A 35 14.48 20.81 0.19
CA GLU A 35 13.73 20.17 1.28
C GLU A 35 14.32 18.76 1.55
N ASN A 36 15.23 18.67 2.51
CA ASN A 36 15.81 17.40 2.97
C ASN A 36 14.82 16.68 3.91
N LEU A 37 14.41 15.44 3.60
CA LEU A 37 13.54 14.64 4.48
C LEU A 37 14.39 13.84 5.48
N SER A 38 15.04 14.56 6.40
CA SER A 38 15.87 13.95 7.45
C SER A 38 15.03 13.23 8.51
N PHE A 39 14.66 11.99 8.23
CA PHE A 39 14.32 11.02 9.27
C PHE A 39 15.60 10.73 10.10
N GLN A 40 15.43 10.56 11.42
CA GLN A 40 16.55 10.47 12.36
C GLN A 40 16.25 9.50 13.51
N LEU A 41 16.44 8.23 13.21
CA LEU A 41 16.67 7.18 14.20
C LEU A 41 18.19 7.11 14.50
N SER A 42 18.61 6.46 15.58
CA SER A 42 20.02 6.09 15.74
C SER A 42 20.15 4.81 16.55
N ARG A 43 21.27 4.08 16.41
CA ARG A 43 21.52 2.79 17.07
C ARG A 43 21.63 2.96 18.59
N GLU A 44 22.18 4.09 19.04
CA GLU A 44 22.15 4.53 20.44
C GLU A 44 20.70 4.77 20.89
N ASN A 45 19.89 5.49 20.10
CA ASN A 45 18.47 5.69 20.40
C ASN A 45 17.68 4.38 20.39
N LEU A 46 17.97 3.42 19.50
CA LEU A 46 17.17 2.21 19.37
C LEU A 46 17.46 1.21 20.50
N PHE A 47 18.74 0.91 20.75
CA PHE A 47 19.14 -0.19 21.63
C PHE A 47 19.61 0.25 23.03
N SER A 48 20.23 1.44 23.21
CA SER A 48 20.60 1.88 24.57
C SER A 48 19.40 2.36 25.40
N SER A 49 18.37 2.87 24.71
CA SER A 49 17.08 3.33 25.25
C SER A 49 16.23 2.23 25.89
N LEU A 50 16.46 0.96 25.54
CA LEU A 50 15.67 -0.19 26.00
C LEU A 50 15.71 -0.44 27.52
N ARG A 51 16.55 0.29 28.26
CA ARG A 51 16.71 0.20 29.72
C ARG A 51 15.66 0.99 30.52
N ASN A 52 14.92 1.93 29.91
CA ASN A 52 14.07 2.86 30.66
C ASN A 52 12.71 3.13 29.96
N PRO A 53 11.54 2.86 30.59
CA PRO A 53 10.22 2.95 29.94
C PRO A 53 9.93 4.28 29.23
N GLY A 54 10.29 5.41 29.84
CA GLY A 54 10.06 6.74 29.23
C GLY A 54 10.84 6.97 27.93
N GLN A 55 12.00 6.32 27.78
CA GLN A 55 12.82 6.43 26.57
C GLN A 55 12.32 5.48 25.47
N LYS A 56 11.72 4.32 25.82
CA LYS A 56 11.07 3.40 24.85
C LYS A 56 9.93 4.08 24.08
N ILE A 57 9.09 4.87 24.76
CA ILE A 57 8.03 5.68 24.13
C ILE A 57 8.63 6.66 23.10
N GLN A 58 9.83 7.20 23.38
CA GLN A 58 10.57 8.08 22.47
C GLN A 58 11.17 7.35 21.24
N VAL A 59 11.29 6.02 21.28
CA VAL A 59 11.72 5.20 20.14
C VAL A 59 10.53 4.85 19.25
N ALA A 60 9.43 4.37 19.83
CA ALA A 60 8.19 4.10 19.11
C ALA A 60 7.70 5.34 18.35
N SER A 61 7.63 6.50 19.03
CA SER A 61 7.27 7.78 18.39
C SER A 61 8.25 8.26 17.31
N LYS A 62 9.53 7.84 17.31
CA LYS A 62 10.45 8.12 16.20
C LYS A 62 10.20 7.21 14.99
N LEU A 63 9.84 5.95 15.19
CA LEU A 63 9.41 5.05 14.11
C LEU A 63 8.09 5.54 13.47
N TYR A 64 7.15 6.01 14.28
CA TYR A 64 5.85 6.53 13.82
C TYR A 64 5.88 7.86 13.04
N ARG A 65 7.04 8.31 12.54
CA ARG A 65 7.17 9.44 11.59
C ARG A 65 6.79 9.02 10.17
N MET A 66 5.50 8.80 9.91
CA MET A 66 4.99 8.08 8.73
C MET A 66 4.43 8.97 7.60
N ILE A 67 4.41 10.29 7.79
CA ILE A 67 3.72 11.22 6.91
C ILE A 67 4.67 12.36 6.51
N HIS A 68 4.99 12.46 5.23
CA HIS A 68 5.62 13.65 4.65
C HIS A 68 4.55 14.48 3.93
N ILE A 69 4.33 15.71 4.35
CA ILE A 69 3.32 16.61 3.77
C ILE A 69 4.05 17.80 3.15
N THR A 70 3.86 18.01 1.84
CA THR A 70 4.36 19.21 1.14
C THR A 70 3.22 20.02 0.57
N VAL A 71 3.49 21.31 0.34
CA VAL A 71 2.58 22.25 -0.30
C VAL A 71 3.33 22.96 -1.43
N PRO A 72 3.70 22.26 -2.52
CA PRO A 72 4.60 22.79 -3.55
C PRO A 72 4.06 24.06 -4.22
N ASP A 73 2.76 24.10 -4.51
CA ASP A 73 2.13 25.14 -5.31
C ASP A 73 0.69 25.50 -4.84
N THR A 74 0.04 26.38 -5.59
CA THR A 74 -1.32 26.87 -5.35
C THR A 74 -2.04 27.08 -6.67
N GLN A 75 -3.33 26.76 -6.74
CA GLN A 75 -4.17 26.99 -7.91
C GLN A 75 -5.46 27.72 -7.57
N THR A 76 -5.95 28.58 -8.47
CA THR A 76 -7.23 29.27 -8.32
C THR A 76 -8.35 28.40 -8.89
N LEU A 77 -9.21 27.88 -8.00
CA LEU A 77 -10.37 27.06 -8.33
C LEU A 77 -11.66 27.88 -8.35
N VAL A 78 -12.77 27.23 -8.73
CA VAL A 78 -14.12 27.79 -8.72
C VAL A 78 -15.00 27.04 -7.71
N GLU A 79 -15.84 27.77 -6.98
CA GLU A 79 -16.92 27.22 -6.15
C GLU A 79 -17.90 26.41 -7.01
N ALA A 80 -18.72 25.58 -6.37
CA ALA A 80 -19.76 24.81 -7.07
C ALA A 80 -20.82 25.69 -7.76
N ASP A 81 -20.92 26.99 -7.41
CA ASP A 81 -21.78 27.97 -8.08
C ASP A 81 -21.26 28.43 -9.46
N GLY A 82 -20.04 28.05 -9.86
CA GLY A 82 -19.45 28.40 -11.15
C GLY A 82 -19.01 29.86 -11.31
N THR A 83 -19.30 30.73 -10.34
CA THR A 83 -19.04 32.18 -10.40
C THR A 83 -17.89 32.63 -9.51
N ARG A 84 -17.78 32.08 -8.30
CA ARG A 84 -16.83 32.54 -7.29
C ARG A 84 -15.50 31.80 -7.37
N LYS A 85 -14.40 32.54 -7.50
CA LYS A 85 -13.04 32.00 -7.53
C LYS A 85 -12.38 32.04 -6.16
N TYR A 86 -11.58 31.02 -5.83
CA TYR A 86 -10.82 30.93 -4.59
C TYR A 86 -9.45 30.28 -4.80
N ASP A 87 -8.45 30.68 -4.03
CA ASP A 87 -7.13 30.04 -4.07
C ASP A 87 -7.10 28.79 -3.17
N ALA A 88 -6.68 27.68 -3.76
CA ALA A 88 -6.44 26.39 -3.12
C ALA A 88 -4.93 26.11 -3.02
N PHE A 89 -4.56 25.39 -1.97
CA PHE A 89 -3.22 24.93 -1.69
C PHE A 89 -3.15 23.44 -2.05
N ASN A 90 -2.25 23.08 -2.96
CA ASN A 90 -2.14 21.70 -3.41
C ASN A 90 -1.31 20.92 -2.39
N ILE A 91 -1.98 20.06 -1.63
CA ILE A 91 -1.40 19.21 -0.60
C ILE A 91 -0.93 17.91 -1.26
N TYR A 92 0.34 17.58 -1.07
CA TYR A 92 0.90 16.30 -1.44
C TYR A 92 1.28 15.55 -0.16
N VAL A 93 1.00 14.25 -0.11
CA VAL A 93 1.35 13.38 1.01
C VAL A 93 2.17 12.20 0.50
N ASN A 94 3.31 11.94 1.12
CA ASN A 94 4.22 10.84 0.78
C ASN A 94 4.63 10.83 -0.72
N GLY A 95 4.73 12.03 -1.33
CA GLY A 95 5.07 12.25 -2.74
C GLY A 95 3.87 12.17 -3.71
N ALA A 96 2.72 11.67 -3.27
CA ALA A 96 1.50 11.61 -4.08
C ALA A 96 0.65 12.90 -3.90
N TYR A 97 -0.03 13.33 -4.97
CA TYR A 97 -1.06 14.37 -4.84
C TYR A 97 -2.20 13.85 -3.96
N HIS A 98 -2.58 14.64 -2.95
CA HIS A 98 -3.62 14.28 -1.99
C HIS A 98 -4.90 15.06 -2.24
N ALA A 99 -4.85 16.39 -2.23
CA ALA A 99 -6.01 17.26 -2.38
C ALA A 99 -5.66 18.74 -2.63
N SER A 100 -6.60 19.49 -3.22
CA SER A 100 -6.53 20.95 -3.43
C SER A 100 -7.40 21.70 -2.42
N ILE A 101 -6.80 22.23 -1.36
CA ILE A 101 -7.55 22.64 -0.16
C ILE A 101 -7.53 24.16 0.03
N ARG A 102 -8.71 24.76 0.21
CA ARG A 102 -8.84 26.21 0.50
C ARG A 102 -8.38 26.49 1.93
N TYR A 103 -7.65 27.59 2.13
CA TYR A 103 -7.04 27.94 3.42
C TYR A 103 -8.00 27.86 4.63
N SER A 104 -9.31 28.12 4.46
CA SER A 104 -10.31 28.00 5.54
C SER A 104 -10.51 26.57 6.05
N GLN A 105 -10.29 25.54 5.23
CA GLN A 105 -10.31 24.13 5.66
C GLN A 105 -9.06 23.80 6.49
N LEU A 106 -7.88 24.26 6.05
CA LEU A 106 -6.62 24.12 6.78
C LEU A 106 -6.67 24.80 8.15
N LEU A 107 -7.32 25.98 8.24
CA LEU A 107 -7.54 26.67 9.50
C LEU A 107 -8.50 25.90 10.43
N ARG A 108 -9.61 25.34 9.91
CA ARG A 108 -10.52 24.48 10.70
C ARG A 108 -9.79 23.27 11.28
N LEU A 109 -8.85 22.67 10.55
CA LEU A 109 -7.98 21.61 11.08
C LEU A 109 -7.10 22.15 12.22
N HIS A 110 -6.41 23.27 12.02
CA HIS A 110 -5.60 23.90 13.07
C HIS A 110 -6.42 24.22 14.34
N GLU A 111 -7.63 24.76 14.18
CA GLU A 111 -8.57 25.05 15.27
C GLU A 111 -8.93 23.75 16.03
N LYS A 112 -9.42 22.71 15.34
CA LYS A 112 -9.71 21.39 15.95
C LYS A 112 -8.49 20.79 16.69
N LEU A 113 -7.29 20.88 16.12
CA LEU A 113 -6.08 20.34 16.74
C LEU A 113 -5.65 21.16 17.96
N ARG A 114 -5.74 22.50 17.89
CA ARG A 114 -5.44 23.37 19.04
C ARG A 114 -6.41 23.08 20.18
N ASP A 115 -7.68 22.85 19.89
CA ASP A 115 -8.70 22.63 20.91
C ASP A 115 -8.57 21.23 21.55
N GLN A 116 -8.14 20.20 20.80
CA GLN A 116 -7.84 18.85 21.32
C GLN A 116 -6.50 18.73 22.07
N PHE A 117 -5.45 19.39 21.59
CA PHE A 117 -4.08 19.19 22.10
C PHE A 117 -3.58 20.33 23.00
N GLY A 118 -4.13 21.54 22.87
CA GLY A 118 -3.75 22.71 23.64
C GLY A 118 -2.24 22.98 23.57
N MET A 119 -1.63 23.20 24.73
CA MET A 119 -0.18 23.43 24.89
C MET A 119 0.72 22.25 24.47
N ARG A 120 0.14 21.10 24.10
CA ARG A 120 0.87 19.96 23.50
C ARG A 120 1.08 20.12 21.98
N LEU A 121 0.31 20.98 21.32
CA LEU A 121 0.44 21.26 19.88
C LEU A 121 1.65 22.18 19.61
N ARG A 122 2.86 21.66 19.85
CA ARG A 122 4.14 22.38 19.71
C ARG A 122 4.61 22.40 18.24
N VAL A 123 3.80 23.04 17.41
CA VAL A 123 4.00 23.24 15.97
C VAL A 123 4.43 24.67 15.66
N ALA A 124 4.90 24.94 14.45
CA ALA A 124 5.14 26.30 13.97
C ALA A 124 3.84 27.11 13.89
N ASP A 125 3.93 28.45 13.93
CA ASP A 125 2.74 29.32 13.91
C ASP A 125 1.88 29.10 12.66
N PHE A 126 0.56 28.94 12.85
CA PHE A 126 -0.37 28.83 11.74
C PHE A 126 -0.59 30.21 11.08
N PRO A 127 -0.39 30.34 9.75
CA PRO A 127 -0.42 31.65 9.10
C PRO A 127 -1.81 32.32 9.19
N PRO A 128 -1.92 33.58 9.63
CA PRO A 128 -3.21 34.20 9.95
C PRO A 128 -4.04 34.63 8.72
N LYS A 129 -5.33 34.89 8.98
CA LYS A 129 -6.24 35.60 8.06
C LYS A 129 -5.80 37.06 7.94
N LYS A 130 -5.23 37.47 6.79
CA LYS A 130 -5.10 38.89 6.42
C LYS A 130 -6.52 39.43 6.14
N LEU A 131 -7.12 40.16 7.08
CA LEU A 131 -8.56 40.52 7.07
C LEU A 131 -8.97 41.62 6.08
N PHE A 132 -8.03 42.48 5.65
CA PHE A 132 -8.35 43.72 4.91
C PHE A 132 -7.52 43.93 3.64
N LYS A 133 -7.00 42.85 3.03
CA LYS A 133 -6.32 42.91 1.72
C LYS A 133 -6.70 41.70 0.87
N THR A 134 -6.96 41.94 -0.42
CA THR A 134 -6.89 40.90 -1.44
C THR A 134 -5.52 40.22 -1.38
N LEU A 135 -5.48 38.90 -1.57
CA LEU A 135 -4.21 38.18 -1.57
C LEU A 135 -3.49 38.46 -2.89
N ASP A 136 -2.41 39.22 -2.84
CA ASP A 136 -1.49 39.31 -3.96
C ASP A 136 -0.66 38.03 -4.07
N LYS A 137 -0.07 37.77 -5.26
CA LYS A 137 0.71 36.54 -5.50
C LYS A 137 1.85 36.34 -4.49
N LYS A 138 2.42 37.43 -3.96
CA LYS A 138 3.43 37.38 -2.88
C LYS A 138 2.81 36.88 -1.58
N SER A 139 1.72 37.48 -1.10
CA SER A 139 1.00 37.03 0.11
C SER A 139 0.50 35.58 0.01
N LEU A 140 0.14 35.11 -1.18
CA LEU A 140 -0.26 33.73 -1.42
C LEU A 140 0.91 32.76 -1.23
N ASN A 141 2.07 33.05 -1.83
CA ASN A 141 3.28 32.23 -1.67
C ASN A 141 3.88 32.32 -0.25
N GLU A 142 3.85 33.50 0.40
CA GLU A 142 4.19 33.66 1.83
C GLU A 142 3.37 32.69 2.70
N ARG A 143 2.05 32.64 2.48
CA ARG A 143 1.13 31.75 3.19
C ARG A 143 1.39 30.28 2.85
N ARG A 144 1.68 29.94 1.59
CA ARG A 144 2.03 28.57 1.16
C ARG A 144 3.25 28.05 1.91
N ILE A 145 4.32 28.84 1.98
CA ILE A 145 5.56 28.50 2.69
C ILE A 145 5.31 28.33 4.21
N ALA A 146 4.48 29.18 4.80
CA ALA A 146 4.10 29.05 6.21
C ALA A 146 3.26 27.79 6.49
N LEU A 147 2.33 27.43 5.58
CA LEU A 147 1.56 26.18 5.68
C LEU A 147 2.44 24.94 5.53
N ALA A 148 3.41 24.93 4.61
CA ALA A 148 4.37 23.84 4.48
C ALA A 148 5.16 23.62 5.79
N ARG A 149 5.69 24.69 6.39
CA ARG A 149 6.38 24.63 7.70
C ARG A 149 5.46 24.16 8.84
N TYR A 150 4.20 24.63 8.86
CA TYR A 150 3.19 24.17 9.81
C TYR A 150 3.02 22.65 9.75
N PHE A 151 2.76 22.09 8.56
CA PHE A 151 2.60 20.65 8.39
C PHE A 151 3.90 19.86 8.64
N GLN A 152 5.04 20.35 8.18
CA GLN A 152 6.35 19.74 8.44
C GLN A 152 6.65 19.60 9.94
N SER A 153 6.20 20.58 10.76
CA SER A 153 6.29 20.52 12.22
C SER A 153 5.22 19.63 12.87
N MET A 154 3.98 19.60 12.34
CA MET A 154 2.90 18.73 12.81
C MET A 154 3.28 17.26 12.72
N VAL A 155 3.88 16.83 11.60
CA VAL A 155 4.28 15.41 11.40
C VAL A 155 5.45 14.96 12.27
N GLN A 156 6.09 15.86 13.02
CA GLN A 156 7.06 15.49 14.06
C GLN A 156 6.38 15.07 15.39
N LEU A 157 5.05 15.18 15.49
CA LEU A 157 4.23 14.85 16.66
C LEU A 157 3.29 13.68 16.30
N PRO A 158 3.70 12.39 16.49
CA PRO A 158 2.88 11.24 16.08
C PRO A 158 1.49 11.21 16.71
N ASP A 159 1.39 11.54 18.00
CA ASP A 159 0.15 11.70 18.77
C ASP A 159 -0.85 12.68 18.13
N VAL A 160 -0.38 13.56 17.24
CA VAL A 160 -1.19 14.52 16.46
C VAL A 160 -1.37 14.02 15.03
N ALA A 161 -0.28 13.60 14.37
CA ALA A 161 -0.26 13.18 12.97
C ALA A 161 -1.12 11.92 12.70
N LEU A 162 -1.19 11.01 13.67
CA LEU A 162 -1.93 9.75 13.63
C LEU A 162 -3.23 9.80 14.44
N HIS A 163 -3.63 11.00 14.88
CA HIS A 163 -4.88 11.17 15.60
C HIS A 163 -6.05 11.16 14.62
N PHE A 164 -7.17 10.52 14.99
CA PHE A 164 -8.35 10.38 14.14
C PHE A 164 -8.84 11.73 13.57
N ILE A 165 -8.67 12.84 14.31
CA ILE A 165 -9.00 14.20 13.83
C ILE A 165 -8.19 14.56 12.58
N THR A 166 -6.89 14.29 12.58
CA THR A 166 -5.99 14.58 11.46
C THR A 166 -6.34 13.67 10.29
N GLU A 167 -6.40 12.37 10.53
CA GLU A 167 -6.65 11.36 9.50
C GLU A 167 -8.01 11.53 8.83
N GLN A 168 -9.10 11.60 9.61
CA GLN A 168 -10.44 11.82 9.06
C GLN A 168 -10.54 13.17 8.33
N THR A 169 -9.87 14.22 8.81
CA THR A 169 -9.85 15.51 8.09
C THR A 169 -9.06 15.41 6.78
N PHE A 170 -8.00 14.61 6.72
CA PHE A 170 -7.26 14.33 5.48
C PHE A 170 -8.05 13.45 4.50
N VAL A 171 -8.89 12.53 4.98
CA VAL A 171 -9.87 11.82 4.13
C VAL A 171 -10.94 12.80 3.62
N THR A 172 -11.51 13.66 4.49
CA THR A 172 -12.44 14.73 4.09
C THR A 172 -11.82 15.64 3.03
N PHE A 173 -10.53 15.99 3.16
CA PHE A 173 -9.80 16.77 2.15
C PHE A 173 -9.77 16.09 0.78
N GLN A 174 -9.56 14.77 0.70
CA GLN A 174 -9.67 14.05 -0.58
C GLN A 174 -11.09 14.12 -1.15
N VAL A 175 -12.12 13.88 -0.32
CA VAL A 175 -13.53 13.87 -0.74
C VAL A 175 -13.98 15.25 -1.24
N GLU A 176 -13.73 16.32 -0.48
CA GLU A 176 -14.06 17.70 -0.86
C GLU A 176 -13.32 18.18 -2.12
N SER A 177 -12.10 17.67 -2.36
CA SER A 177 -11.29 18.03 -3.53
C SER A 177 -11.58 17.19 -4.77
N PHE A 178 -11.94 15.91 -4.62
CA PHE A 178 -12.24 15.00 -5.72
C PHE A 178 -13.68 15.15 -6.21
N ARG A 179 -14.61 15.55 -5.31
CA ARG A 179 -16.04 15.74 -5.59
C ARG A 179 -16.67 14.50 -6.28
N PRO A 180 -16.64 13.31 -5.64
CA PRO A 180 -17.17 12.08 -6.22
C PRO A 180 -18.68 12.19 -6.51
N SER A 181 -19.12 11.56 -7.61
CA SER A 181 -20.52 11.57 -8.06
C SER A 181 -21.48 10.73 -7.20
N SER A 182 -20.94 9.85 -6.35
CA SER A 182 -21.67 9.09 -5.34
C SER A 182 -20.83 8.99 -4.07
N SER A 183 -21.48 9.06 -2.91
CA SER A 183 -20.85 8.76 -1.62
C SER A 183 -20.70 7.25 -1.39
N ASN A 184 -21.67 6.45 -1.84
CA ASN A 184 -21.64 4.99 -1.78
C ASN A 184 -20.97 4.44 -3.03
N VAL A 185 -19.94 3.61 -2.84
CA VAL A 185 -19.08 3.05 -3.89
C VAL A 185 -18.73 1.59 -3.59
N SER A 186 -17.90 0.98 -4.42
CA SER A 186 -17.29 -0.32 -4.14
C SER A 186 -15.82 -0.30 -4.52
N VAL A 187 -15.01 -1.07 -3.80
CA VAL A 187 -13.57 -1.19 -4.00
C VAL A 187 -13.24 -2.67 -4.18
N ASP A 188 -12.69 -3.01 -5.33
CA ASP A 188 -12.15 -4.33 -5.62
C ASP A 188 -10.79 -4.46 -4.91
N VAL A 189 -10.72 -5.34 -3.91
CA VAL A 189 -9.47 -5.67 -3.19
C VAL A 189 -8.96 -7.01 -3.70
N TYR A 190 -7.82 -6.99 -4.37
CA TYR A 190 -7.20 -8.14 -5.00
C TYR A 190 -6.28 -8.89 -4.02
N LEU A 191 -6.30 -10.21 -4.11
CA LEU A 191 -5.34 -11.11 -3.51
C LEU A 191 -4.15 -11.29 -4.47
N ALA A 192 -3.08 -11.92 -3.99
CA ALA A 192 -1.82 -12.04 -4.73
C ALA A 192 -1.91 -12.88 -6.01
N ASP A 193 -2.88 -13.79 -6.11
CA ASP A 193 -3.18 -14.61 -7.30
C ASP A 193 -4.15 -13.92 -8.29
N GLY A 194 -4.43 -12.63 -8.11
CA GLY A 194 -5.35 -11.87 -8.97
C GLY A 194 -6.84 -12.13 -8.72
N THR A 195 -7.21 -13.10 -7.86
CA THR A 195 -8.59 -13.18 -7.33
C THR A 195 -8.91 -11.94 -6.49
N ARG A 196 -10.20 -11.60 -6.30
CA ARG A 196 -10.57 -10.33 -5.63
C ARG A 196 -11.93 -10.37 -4.97
N GLU A 197 -12.07 -9.59 -3.90
CA GLU A 197 -13.34 -9.36 -3.21
C GLU A 197 -13.83 -7.92 -3.40
N VAL A 198 -15.15 -7.74 -3.45
CA VAL A 198 -15.81 -6.46 -3.75
C VAL A 198 -16.32 -5.81 -2.47
N VAL A 199 -15.49 -4.94 -1.87
CA VAL A 199 -15.81 -4.24 -0.62
C VAL A 199 -16.75 -3.08 -0.89
N ARG A 200 -18.02 -3.20 -0.47
CA ARG A 200 -18.98 -2.08 -0.48
C ARG A 200 -18.66 -1.08 0.62
N CYS A 201 -18.49 0.20 0.27
CA CYS A 201 -18.01 1.24 1.19
C CYS A 201 -18.51 2.64 0.84
N ASN A 202 -18.19 3.61 1.70
CA ASN A 202 -18.34 5.02 1.40
C ASN A 202 -16.99 5.62 0.97
N VAL A 203 -17.00 6.66 0.14
CA VAL A 203 -15.80 7.42 -0.24
C VAL A 203 -15.07 8.05 0.95
N GLU A 204 -15.78 8.32 2.04
CA GLU A 204 -15.25 8.85 3.32
C GLU A 204 -14.66 7.77 4.25
N HIS A 205 -14.67 6.49 3.85
CA HIS A 205 -14.06 5.43 4.67
C HIS A 205 -12.52 5.41 4.52
N PRO A 206 -11.77 5.49 5.64
CA PRO A 206 -10.32 5.33 5.63
C PRO A 206 -9.89 3.88 5.36
N THR A 207 -8.60 3.71 5.03
CA THR A 207 -7.97 2.43 4.64
C THR A 207 -8.21 1.26 5.63
N ASP A 208 -8.18 1.50 6.94
CA ASP A 208 -8.44 0.48 7.97
C ASP A 208 -9.89 -0.03 7.95
N ILE A 209 -10.87 0.84 7.71
CA ILE A 209 -12.28 0.44 7.56
C ILE A 209 -12.48 -0.41 6.29
N ILE A 210 -11.71 -0.20 5.23
CA ILE A 210 -11.73 -1.04 4.03
C ILE A 210 -11.04 -2.39 4.29
N LEU A 211 -9.86 -2.38 4.91
CA LEU A 211 -9.12 -3.59 5.27
C LEU A 211 -9.91 -4.49 6.21
N LYS A 212 -10.58 -3.92 7.22
CA LYS A 212 -11.44 -4.67 8.13
C LYS A 212 -12.63 -5.30 7.41
N ARG A 213 -13.34 -4.56 6.56
CA ARG A 213 -14.45 -5.12 5.76
C ARG A 213 -14.00 -6.21 4.79
N PHE A 214 -12.77 -6.16 4.31
CA PHE A 214 -12.17 -7.24 3.51
C PHE A 214 -11.85 -8.46 4.39
N ALA A 215 -11.26 -8.27 5.57
CA ALA A 215 -11.00 -9.32 6.55
C ALA A 215 -12.28 -10.05 6.98
N ASP A 216 -13.36 -9.30 7.23
CA ASP A 216 -14.69 -9.83 7.55
C ASP A 216 -15.26 -10.74 6.43
N ILE A 217 -14.85 -10.55 5.16
CA ILE A 217 -15.26 -11.38 4.01
C ILE A 217 -14.41 -12.65 3.92
N ILE A 218 -13.08 -12.56 4.08
CA ILE A 218 -12.17 -13.70 3.96
C ILE A 218 -12.06 -14.56 5.22
N GLY A 219 -12.67 -14.15 6.33
CA GLY A 219 -12.61 -14.87 7.61
C GLY A 219 -11.28 -14.71 8.37
N LEU A 220 -10.63 -13.54 8.25
CA LEU A 220 -9.39 -13.21 8.95
C LEU A 220 -9.67 -12.61 10.34
N GLY A 221 -9.01 -13.12 11.38
CA GLY A 221 -9.07 -12.62 12.75
C GLY A 221 -8.74 -11.14 12.90
N ASN A 222 -9.42 -10.46 13.82
CA ASN A 222 -9.21 -9.03 14.08
C ASN A 222 -7.84 -8.75 14.72
N GLU A 223 -7.32 -9.71 15.47
CA GLU A 223 -5.97 -9.76 16.05
C GLU A 223 -4.86 -9.70 15.00
N TYR A 224 -5.11 -10.21 13.78
CA TYR A 224 -4.15 -10.28 12.68
C TYR A 224 -4.28 -9.13 11.68
N LEU A 225 -5.20 -8.17 11.88
CA LEU A 225 -5.38 -7.03 10.97
C LEU A 225 -4.12 -6.16 10.83
N GLU A 226 -3.33 -6.00 11.90
CA GLU A 226 -2.08 -5.25 11.89
C GLU A 226 -0.97 -5.92 11.05
N ASN A 227 -1.12 -7.21 10.72
CA ASN A 227 -0.16 -8.00 9.96
C ASN A 227 -0.35 -7.88 8.43
N PHE A 228 -1.35 -7.12 7.96
CA PHE A 228 -1.64 -6.92 6.54
C PHE A 228 -1.81 -5.44 6.19
N GLY A 229 -1.58 -5.09 4.92
CA GLY A 229 -1.76 -3.74 4.40
C GLY A 229 -2.44 -3.73 3.04
N LEU A 230 -3.15 -2.64 2.74
CA LEU A 230 -3.68 -2.37 1.41
C LEU A 230 -2.70 -1.52 0.60
N PHE A 231 -2.31 -2.00 -0.58
CA PHE A 231 -1.35 -1.37 -1.45
C PHE A 231 -2.00 -0.97 -2.78
N LEU A 232 -1.59 0.17 -3.33
CA LEU A 232 -1.72 0.41 -4.76
C LEU A 232 -0.60 -0.34 -5.48
N ALA A 233 -0.96 -1.17 -6.45
CA ALA A 233 -0.05 -1.98 -7.24
C ALA A 233 -0.46 -2.00 -8.72
N CYS A 234 0.50 -2.26 -9.61
CA CYS A 234 0.27 -2.46 -11.04
C CYS A 234 1.04 -3.71 -11.51
N VAL A 235 0.78 -4.18 -12.74
CA VAL A 235 1.56 -5.28 -13.33
C VAL A 235 3.02 -4.82 -13.50
N ARG A 236 3.99 -5.65 -13.08
CA ARG A 236 5.41 -5.33 -13.24
C ARG A 236 5.75 -5.15 -14.72
N ASN A 237 6.66 -4.24 -15.03
CA ASN A 237 7.07 -3.90 -16.39
C ASN A 237 5.97 -3.35 -17.32
N ALA A 238 4.79 -2.96 -16.83
CA ALA A 238 3.71 -2.37 -17.65
C ALA A 238 4.09 -1.10 -18.46
N ALA A 239 5.25 -0.48 -18.16
CA ALA A 239 5.82 0.64 -18.89
C ALA A 239 6.96 0.25 -19.86
N GLY A 240 7.20 -1.04 -20.09
CA GLY A 240 8.30 -1.56 -20.93
C GLY A 240 9.72 -1.35 -20.37
N SER A 241 9.84 -0.94 -19.10
CA SER A 241 11.06 -0.34 -18.54
C SER A 241 11.91 -1.29 -17.67
N GLY A 242 11.96 -2.59 -17.97
CA GLY A 242 12.63 -3.59 -17.13
C GLY A 242 13.41 -4.64 -17.90
N HIS A 243 14.66 -4.89 -17.48
CA HIS A 243 15.52 -5.96 -18.01
C HIS A 243 15.19 -7.36 -17.43
N PHE A 244 13.94 -7.55 -17.01
CA PHE A 244 13.41 -8.82 -16.49
C PHE A 244 12.16 -9.15 -17.28
N ALA A 245 12.22 -10.20 -18.10
CA ALA A 245 11.03 -10.76 -18.69
C ALA A 245 10.09 -11.23 -17.58
N SER A 246 8.80 -10.90 -17.70
CA SER A 246 7.80 -11.76 -17.06
C SER A 246 7.92 -13.13 -17.71
N SER A 247 8.24 -14.17 -16.93
CA SER A 247 8.22 -15.55 -17.43
C SER A 247 6.79 -16.09 -17.58
N ALA A 248 5.78 -15.33 -17.14
CA ALA A 248 4.38 -15.69 -17.24
C ALA A 248 3.49 -14.43 -17.31
N ASP A 249 3.01 -14.09 -18.52
CA ASP A 249 1.73 -13.38 -18.65
C ASP A 249 0.56 -14.36 -18.36
N SER A 250 0.66 -15.09 -17.25
CA SER A 250 -0.39 -15.99 -16.77
C SER A 250 -1.52 -15.17 -16.16
N PRO A 251 -2.78 -15.42 -16.52
CA PRO A 251 -3.92 -14.80 -15.85
C PRO A 251 -4.07 -15.26 -14.39
N ASP A 252 -3.44 -16.39 -14.03
CA ASP A 252 -3.58 -17.09 -12.76
C ASP A 252 -2.52 -16.67 -11.71
N TYR A 253 -1.37 -16.16 -12.16
CA TYR A 253 -0.24 -15.76 -11.29
C TYR A 253 0.36 -14.39 -11.64
N PRO A 254 -0.42 -13.29 -11.53
CA PRO A 254 0.03 -11.97 -11.94
C PRO A 254 1.18 -11.43 -11.07
N ASP A 255 2.30 -11.08 -11.70
CA ASP A 255 3.37 -10.31 -11.05
C ASP A 255 2.94 -8.85 -10.82
N LEU A 256 2.45 -8.56 -9.60
CA LEU A 256 2.00 -7.25 -9.18
C LEU A 256 3.09 -6.53 -8.36
N LEU A 257 3.63 -5.45 -8.95
CA LEU A 257 4.53 -4.50 -8.32
C LEU A 257 3.74 -3.54 -7.41
N CYS A 258 3.93 -3.65 -6.10
CA CYS A 258 3.44 -2.67 -5.14
C CYS A 258 4.17 -1.33 -5.30
N VAL A 259 3.42 -0.21 -5.33
CA VAL A 259 4.00 1.15 -5.47
C VAL A 259 3.70 2.09 -4.31
N ARG A 260 2.59 1.89 -3.58
CA ARG A 260 2.25 2.69 -2.38
C ARG A 260 1.46 1.87 -1.38
N LEU A 261 1.92 1.80 -0.13
CA LEU A 261 1.12 1.36 1.02
C LEU A 261 0.13 2.48 1.38
N LEU A 262 -1.17 2.19 1.37
CA LEU A 262 -2.23 3.12 1.76
C LEU A 262 -2.33 3.22 3.28
N ARG A 263 -2.62 4.42 3.80
CA ARG A 263 -2.74 4.74 5.23
C ARG A 263 -4.12 5.31 5.58
N ASN A 264 -4.41 5.49 6.86
CA ASN A 264 -5.77 5.78 7.34
C ASN A 264 -6.14 7.27 7.19
N PHE A 265 -5.20 8.13 6.78
CA PHE A 265 -5.48 9.48 6.29
C PHE A 265 -5.92 9.50 4.80
N GLU A 266 -6.07 8.34 4.17
CA GLU A 266 -6.42 8.16 2.76
C GLU A 266 -7.72 7.36 2.61
N SER A 267 -8.56 7.78 1.67
CA SER A 267 -9.63 6.97 1.07
C SER A 267 -9.02 6.08 -0.01
N PRO A 268 -9.11 4.73 0.09
CA PRO A 268 -8.58 3.85 -0.95
C PRO A 268 -9.23 4.08 -2.32
N TYR A 269 -10.55 4.30 -2.35
CA TYR A 269 -11.29 4.58 -3.59
C TYR A 269 -10.75 5.82 -4.31
N ILE A 270 -10.69 6.98 -3.63
CA ILE A 270 -10.23 8.22 -4.26
C ILE A 270 -8.74 8.14 -4.63
N SER A 271 -7.93 7.49 -3.78
CA SER A 271 -6.50 7.27 -4.02
C SER A 271 -6.22 6.44 -5.28
N LEU A 272 -7.03 5.40 -5.52
CA LEU A 272 -6.98 4.59 -6.73
C LEU A 272 -7.43 5.39 -7.96
N GLN A 273 -8.55 6.12 -7.86
CA GLN A 273 -9.10 6.90 -8.97
C GLN A 273 -8.15 8.03 -9.42
N LEU A 274 -7.60 8.82 -8.47
CA LEU A 274 -6.63 9.88 -8.78
C LEU A 274 -5.37 9.35 -9.46
N LEU A 275 -4.87 8.17 -9.04
CA LEU A 275 -3.70 7.56 -9.65
C LEU A 275 -4.00 7.03 -11.06
N ASN A 276 -5.13 6.34 -11.25
CA ASN A 276 -5.56 5.84 -12.55
C ASN A 276 -5.89 6.96 -13.56
N GLN A 277 -6.51 8.07 -13.11
CA GLN A 277 -6.72 9.25 -13.94
C GLN A 277 -5.42 9.84 -14.49
N LYS A 278 -4.33 9.83 -13.70
CA LYS A 278 -3.01 10.31 -14.12
C LYS A 278 -2.26 9.32 -15.03
N SER A 279 -2.51 8.02 -14.90
CA SER A 279 -1.70 6.96 -15.52
C SER A 279 -2.35 6.25 -16.72
N ALA A 280 -3.67 6.38 -16.91
CA ALA A 280 -4.39 5.82 -18.05
C ALA A 280 -3.82 6.27 -19.41
N ALA A 281 -3.31 7.51 -19.51
CA ALA A 281 -2.65 8.04 -20.70
C ALA A 281 -1.33 7.30 -21.07
N SER A 282 -0.78 6.50 -20.15
CA SER A 282 0.38 5.63 -20.36
C SER A 282 0.01 4.15 -20.40
N GLY A 283 -1.28 3.80 -20.42
CA GLY A 283 -1.77 2.41 -20.40
C GLY A 283 -1.58 1.67 -19.08
N ILE A 284 -1.05 2.32 -18.03
CA ILE A 284 -0.80 1.72 -16.72
C ILE A 284 -2.06 1.82 -15.89
N PHE A 285 -2.59 0.69 -15.44
CA PHE A 285 -3.74 0.61 -14.54
C PHE A 285 -3.33 0.01 -13.21
N TYR A 286 -3.62 0.73 -12.13
CA TYR A 286 -3.41 0.28 -10.77
C TYR A 286 -4.65 -0.43 -10.21
N ARG A 287 -4.42 -1.27 -9.22
CA ARG A 287 -5.39 -2.03 -8.43
C ARG A 287 -5.08 -1.85 -6.94
N ILE A 288 -6.05 -2.10 -6.07
CA ILE A 288 -5.81 -2.25 -4.63
C ILE A 288 -5.55 -3.72 -4.34
N VAL A 289 -4.41 -4.02 -3.72
CA VAL A 289 -3.95 -5.39 -3.41
C VAL A 289 -3.72 -5.51 -1.91
N VAL A 290 -4.13 -6.62 -1.30
CA VAL A 290 -3.70 -6.97 0.06
C VAL A 290 -2.36 -7.70 0.02
N ARG A 291 -1.41 -7.28 0.87
CA ARG A 291 -0.12 -7.95 1.09
C ARG A 291 0.16 -8.08 2.58
N LYS A 292 0.93 -9.09 2.99
CA LYS A 292 1.41 -9.19 4.37
C LYS A 292 2.46 -8.13 4.69
N LEU A 293 2.46 -7.67 5.94
CA LEU A 293 3.48 -6.82 6.57
C LEU A 293 4.28 -7.62 7.60
N VAL A 294 4.50 -8.91 7.31
CA VAL A 294 5.21 -9.89 8.15
C VAL A 294 6.58 -10.21 7.54
N TRP A 295 7.59 -10.15 8.39
CA TRP A 295 9.02 -10.19 8.03
C TRP A 295 9.78 -11.29 8.79
N SER A 296 9.11 -12.00 9.69
CA SER A 296 9.63 -13.14 10.46
C SER A 296 8.75 -14.37 10.23
N PRO A 297 9.28 -15.49 9.70
CA PRO A 297 8.51 -16.73 9.58
C PRO A 297 7.97 -17.27 10.92
N ARG A 298 8.54 -16.85 12.07
CA ARG A 298 8.00 -17.19 13.39
C ARG A 298 6.64 -16.52 13.61
N VAL A 299 6.56 -15.22 13.33
CA VAL A 299 5.30 -14.44 13.39
C VAL A 299 4.27 -14.96 12.38
N GLU A 300 4.72 -15.57 11.29
CA GLU A 300 3.85 -16.20 10.30
C GLU A 300 3.33 -17.59 10.73
N GLU A 301 4.17 -18.40 11.39
CA GLU A 301 3.78 -19.68 11.99
C GLU A 301 2.68 -19.48 13.07
N ASP A 302 2.78 -18.41 13.88
CA ASP A 302 1.77 -17.98 14.86
C ASP A 302 0.41 -17.54 14.23
N MET A 303 0.30 -17.55 12.89
CA MET A 303 -0.92 -17.21 12.13
C MET A 303 -1.55 -18.42 11.41
N LEU A 304 -0.92 -19.60 11.43
CA LEU A 304 -1.34 -20.74 10.59
C LEU A 304 -2.59 -21.48 11.10
N ASP A 305 -3.09 -21.14 12.28
CA ASP A 305 -4.38 -21.61 12.81
C ASP A 305 -5.57 -20.72 12.36
N ASP A 306 -5.33 -19.53 11.77
CA ASP A 306 -6.36 -18.65 11.24
C ASP A 306 -6.59 -18.90 9.73
N PRO A 307 -7.82 -19.23 9.29
CA PRO A 307 -8.07 -19.61 7.90
C PRO A 307 -7.91 -18.44 6.92
N GLY A 308 -8.29 -17.21 7.31
CA GLY A 308 -8.13 -16.03 6.47
C GLY A 308 -6.65 -15.67 6.29
N ALA A 309 -5.85 -15.78 7.36
CA ALA A 309 -4.42 -15.60 7.32
C ALA A 309 -3.74 -16.64 6.43
N VAL A 310 -4.05 -17.94 6.61
CA VAL A 310 -3.53 -19.02 5.76
C VAL A 310 -3.84 -18.77 4.29
N ILE A 311 -5.07 -18.33 3.95
CA ILE A 311 -5.45 -18.01 2.57
C ILE A 311 -4.59 -16.87 1.99
N LEU A 312 -4.39 -15.77 2.72
CA LEU A 312 -3.59 -14.63 2.26
C LEU A 312 -2.10 -14.99 2.12
N LEU A 313 -1.55 -15.66 3.14
CA LEU A 313 -0.15 -16.08 3.19
C LEU A 313 0.16 -17.08 2.07
N TYR A 314 -0.70 -18.09 1.88
CA TYR A 314 -0.54 -19.12 0.84
C TYR A 314 -0.62 -18.53 -0.57
N LYS A 315 -1.65 -17.75 -0.88
CA LYS A 315 -1.79 -17.12 -2.22
C LYS A 315 -0.59 -16.21 -2.53
N GLN A 316 -0.06 -15.47 -1.54
CA GLN A 316 1.16 -14.69 -1.75
C GLN A 316 2.39 -15.59 -1.95
N ALA A 317 2.56 -16.64 -1.14
CA ALA A 317 3.69 -17.57 -1.26
C ALA A 317 3.71 -18.33 -2.60
N VAL A 318 2.55 -18.76 -3.11
CA VAL A 318 2.41 -19.39 -4.43
C VAL A 318 2.71 -18.40 -5.54
N ASN A 319 2.19 -17.16 -5.47
CA ASN A 319 2.48 -16.17 -6.51
C ASN A 319 3.97 -15.77 -6.55
N ASP A 320 4.63 -15.65 -5.39
CA ASP A 320 6.08 -15.41 -5.28
C ASP A 320 6.92 -16.63 -5.72
N PHE A 321 6.40 -17.86 -5.59
CA PHE A 321 6.99 -19.08 -6.15
C PHE A 321 6.88 -19.12 -7.67
N ARG A 322 5.67 -18.96 -8.21
CA ARG A 322 5.36 -19.03 -9.66
C ARG A 322 6.04 -17.93 -10.47
N ASN A 323 6.21 -16.73 -9.90
CA ASN A 323 6.98 -15.63 -10.50
C ASN A 323 8.48 -15.65 -10.17
N GLY A 324 9.00 -16.71 -9.53
CA GLY A 324 10.43 -16.88 -9.28
C GLY A 324 11.04 -15.87 -8.28
N HIS A 325 10.23 -15.15 -7.50
CA HIS A 325 10.71 -14.22 -6.47
C HIS A 325 11.49 -14.93 -5.35
N LEU A 326 11.18 -16.21 -5.12
CA LEU A 326 11.96 -17.11 -4.25
C LEU A 326 13.38 -17.41 -4.78
N GLY A 327 13.74 -16.95 -5.98
CA GLY A 327 15.06 -17.17 -6.57
C GLY A 327 15.36 -18.64 -6.89
N PRO A 328 16.63 -19.02 -7.03
CA PRO A 328 17.01 -20.40 -7.35
C PRO A 328 16.78 -21.31 -6.15
N LEU A 329 15.82 -22.23 -6.29
CA LEU A 329 15.54 -23.31 -5.33
C LEU A 329 16.32 -24.58 -5.68
N ARG A 330 16.38 -25.52 -4.74
CA ARG A 330 16.89 -26.88 -5.01
C ARG A 330 15.78 -27.68 -5.71
N GLY A 331 16.10 -28.44 -6.76
CA GLY A 331 15.09 -29.04 -7.64
C GLY A 331 14.06 -29.95 -6.95
N ASP A 332 14.46 -30.66 -5.90
CA ASP A 332 13.58 -31.48 -5.06
C ASP A 332 12.65 -30.64 -4.15
N VAL A 333 13.10 -29.46 -3.72
CA VAL A 333 12.26 -28.49 -2.99
C VAL A 333 11.25 -27.87 -3.94
N GLU A 334 11.67 -27.53 -5.16
CA GLU A 334 10.78 -26.99 -6.20
C GLU A 334 9.72 -28.02 -6.64
N GLU A 335 10.12 -29.27 -6.88
CA GLU A 335 9.20 -30.40 -7.15
C GLU A 335 8.23 -30.60 -5.98
N ARG A 336 8.72 -30.58 -4.74
CA ARG A 336 7.87 -30.74 -3.55
C ARG A 336 6.90 -29.57 -3.36
N LEU A 337 7.29 -28.33 -3.68
CA LEU A 337 6.38 -27.17 -3.66
C LEU A 337 5.28 -27.33 -4.70
N ARG A 338 5.59 -27.71 -5.95
CA ARG A 338 4.56 -28.00 -6.98
C ARG A 338 3.60 -29.09 -6.52
N ALA A 339 4.11 -30.20 -6.00
CA ALA A 339 3.27 -31.29 -5.49
C ALA A 339 2.37 -30.87 -4.32
N LEU A 340 2.84 -29.99 -3.42
CA LEU A 340 2.03 -29.46 -2.30
C LEU A 340 0.97 -28.45 -2.79
N GLU A 341 1.27 -27.68 -3.83
CA GLU A 341 0.35 -26.76 -4.48
C GLU A 341 -0.78 -27.51 -5.20
N GLU A 342 -0.44 -28.53 -5.98
CA GLU A 342 -1.37 -29.46 -6.65
C GLU A 342 -2.24 -30.25 -5.65
N GLN A 343 -1.74 -30.46 -4.42
CA GLN A 343 -2.47 -31.11 -3.33
C GLN A 343 -3.27 -30.13 -2.44
N GLY A 344 -3.32 -28.84 -2.78
CA GLY A 344 -4.01 -27.81 -1.97
C GLY A 344 -3.49 -27.71 -0.52
N SER A 345 -2.26 -28.16 -0.27
CA SER A 345 -1.74 -28.40 1.09
C SER A 345 -1.11 -27.14 1.71
N CYS A 346 -1.91 -26.08 1.81
CA CYS A 346 -1.48 -24.70 2.10
C CYS A 346 -0.49 -24.55 3.25
N VAL A 347 -0.80 -25.12 4.43
CA VAL A 347 0.04 -25.01 5.63
C VAL A 347 1.39 -25.72 5.45
N GLN A 348 1.43 -26.83 4.72
CA GLN A 348 2.68 -27.57 4.46
C GLN A 348 3.51 -26.90 3.37
N PHE A 349 2.88 -26.26 2.37
CA PHE A 349 3.54 -25.39 1.41
C PHE A 349 4.21 -24.21 2.12
N LEU A 350 3.48 -23.51 3.00
CA LEU A 350 4.00 -22.39 3.79
C LEU A 350 5.19 -22.81 4.68
N ARG A 351 5.06 -23.89 5.45
CA ARG A 351 6.15 -24.42 6.28
C ARG A 351 7.39 -24.81 5.43
N LEU A 352 7.22 -25.35 4.23
CA LEU A 352 8.34 -25.62 3.31
C LEU A 352 8.97 -24.31 2.77
N CYS A 353 8.16 -23.29 2.50
CA CYS A 353 8.63 -21.95 2.14
C CYS A 353 9.42 -21.27 3.28
N HIS A 354 9.00 -21.39 4.54
CA HIS A 354 9.67 -20.78 5.70
C HIS A 354 11.14 -21.18 5.83
N LEU A 355 11.44 -22.44 5.50
CA LEU A 355 12.78 -23.03 5.48
C LEU A 355 13.70 -22.43 4.40
N GLN A 356 13.16 -21.76 3.37
CA GLN A 356 13.95 -21.19 2.29
C GLN A 356 14.51 -19.81 2.68
N PRO A 357 15.82 -19.56 2.54
CA PRO A 357 16.44 -18.30 2.95
C PRO A 357 15.98 -17.09 2.11
N THR A 358 15.40 -17.36 0.94
CA THR A 358 14.87 -16.40 -0.05
C THR A 358 13.36 -16.17 0.06
N TYR A 359 12.65 -16.85 0.98
CA TYR A 359 11.22 -16.62 1.21
C TYR A 359 10.94 -15.32 1.96
N SER A 360 9.76 -14.74 1.75
CA SER A 360 9.24 -13.54 2.44
C SER A 360 10.03 -12.26 2.16
N TYR A 361 10.23 -11.96 0.87
CA TYR A 361 10.76 -10.69 0.37
C TYR A 361 9.77 -10.01 -0.60
N GLU A 362 9.45 -8.74 -0.35
CA GLU A 362 8.78 -7.89 -1.33
C GLU A 362 9.82 -7.39 -2.34
N VAL A 363 9.54 -7.53 -3.64
CA VAL A 363 10.46 -7.18 -4.75
C VAL A 363 10.08 -5.83 -5.33
N LEU A 364 10.95 -4.83 -5.14
CA LEU A 364 10.74 -3.44 -5.55
C LEU A 364 11.19 -3.19 -7.01
N GLU A 365 11.00 -1.98 -7.51
CA GLU A 365 11.69 -1.51 -8.72
C GLU A 365 13.23 -1.58 -8.55
N PRO A 366 13.99 -1.94 -9.61
CA PRO A 366 15.44 -1.79 -9.62
C PRO A 366 15.88 -0.35 -9.27
N CYS A 367 17.03 -0.24 -8.59
CA CYS A 367 17.58 1.02 -8.11
C CYS A 367 19.07 1.15 -8.48
N ILE A 368 19.55 2.39 -8.50
CA ILE A 368 21.00 2.67 -8.59
C ILE A 368 21.55 2.82 -7.17
N SER A 369 22.72 2.26 -6.87
CA SER A 369 23.39 2.41 -5.57
C SER A 369 24.82 2.93 -5.68
N ASP A 370 25.32 3.52 -4.60
CA ASP A 370 26.74 3.78 -4.37
C ASP A 370 27.50 2.56 -3.79
N TYR A 371 26.80 1.45 -3.52
CA TYR A 371 27.38 0.19 -3.05
C TYR A 371 27.31 -0.92 -4.14
N PRO A 372 28.39 -1.69 -4.37
CA PRO A 372 29.72 -1.59 -3.73
C PRO A 372 30.59 -0.46 -4.30
N CYS A 373 30.13 0.18 -5.38
CA CYS A 373 30.74 1.37 -5.97
C CYS A 373 29.66 2.28 -6.59
N PRO A 374 29.98 3.56 -6.90
CA PRO A 374 29.06 4.48 -7.56
C PRO A 374 28.39 3.92 -8.81
N ASP A 375 27.12 4.30 -8.99
CA ASP A 375 26.27 3.99 -10.15
C ASP A 375 25.98 2.49 -10.40
N THR A 376 26.17 1.64 -9.38
CA THR A 376 25.84 0.21 -9.43
C THR A 376 24.34 0.00 -9.66
N GLN A 377 23.99 -0.75 -10.71
CA GLN A 377 22.61 -1.15 -10.98
C GLN A 377 22.23 -2.38 -10.12
N CYS A 378 21.20 -2.24 -9.30
CA CYS A 378 20.78 -3.25 -8.32
C CYS A 378 19.30 -3.61 -8.46
N ASN A 379 18.97 -4.90 -8.40
CA ASN A 379 17.63 -5.34 -8.01
C ASN A 379 17.47 -5.11 -6.50
N LEU A 380 16.34 -4.55 -6.10
CA LEU A 380 16.05 -4.19 -4.71
C LEU A 380 14.94 -5.07 -4.15
N ARG A 381 15.17 -5.69 -2.99
CA ARG A 381 14.13 -6.37 -2.22
C ARG A 381 14.27 -6.13 -0.72
N ILE A 382 13.14 -6.16 0.00
CA ILE A 382 13.11 -6.06 1.46
C ILE A 382 12.32 -7.23 2.03
N GLY A 383 12.89 -7.92 3.02
CA GLY A 383 12.36 -9.18 3.52
C GLY A 383 13.26 -9.84 4.55
N ARG A 384 12.72 -10.76 5.35
CA ARG A 384 13.45 -11.44 6.44
C ARG A 384 14.27 -10.50 7.36
N ARG A 385 13.80 -9.26 7.56
CA ARG A 385 14.50 -8.17 8.29
C ARG A 385 15.80 -7.66 7.63
N HIS A 386 15.93 -7.83 6.31
CA HIS A 386 17.03 -7.34 5.49
C HIS A 386 16.54 -6.42 4.36
N ILE A 387 17.35 -5.43 4.00
CA ILE A 387 17.37 -4.90 2.63
C ILE A 387 18.43 -5.68 1.85
N VAL A 388 18.11 -6.14 0.65
CA VAL A 388 19.05 -6.86 -0.22
C VAL A 388 19.17 -6.15 -1.56
N LEU A 389 20.42 -5.89 -1.95
CA LEU A 389 20.79 -5.41 -3.28
C LEU A 389 21.43 -6.57 -4.04
N GLN A 390 20.83 -6.99 -5.16
CA GLN A 390 21.43 -7.97 -6.06
C GLN A 390 21.94 -7.29 -7.33
N TYR A 391 23.23 -7.42 -7.62
CA TYR A 391 23.91 -6.77 -8.76
C TYR A 391 24.82 -7.75 -9.51
N ASN A 392 25.24 -7.38 -10.72
CA ASN A 392 26.15 -8.20 -11.53
C ASN A 392 27.56 -8.22 -10.91
N ASN A 393 28.19 -9.40 -10.89
CA ASN A 393 29.51 -9.58 -10.31
C ASN A 393 30.62 -8.98 -11.20
N PRO A 394 31.42 -8.00 -10.72
CA PRO A 394 32.54 -7.46 -11.49
C PRO A 394 33.67 -8.47 -11.77
N ALA A 395 33.75 -9.56 -10.99
CA ALA A 395 34.86 -10.52 -11.06
C ALA A 395 34.53 -11.82 -11.82
N ALA A 396 33.26 -12.08 -12.16
CA ALA A 396 32.85 -13.25 -12.94
C ALA A 396 31.59 -12.92 -13.74
N GLU A 397 31.76 -12.78 -15.05
CA GLU A 397 30.71 -12.38 -16.00
C GLU A 397 29.47 -13.28 -15.91
N HIS A 398 28.29 -12.67 -16.07
CA HIS A 398 26.95 -13.27 -15.93
C HIS A 398 26.59 -13.85 -14.54
N SER A 399 27.51 -13.92 -13.57
CA SER A 399 27.16 -14.22 -12.17
C SER A 399 26.63 -12.96 -11.45
N ARG A 400 25.83 -13.15 -10.38
CA ARG A 400 25.30 -12.08 -9.54
C ARG A 400 25.75 -12.23 -8.10
N VAL A 401 25.88 -11.11 -7.39
CA VAL A 401 26.25 -11.01 -5.98
C VAL A 401 25.12 -10.32 -5.22
N GLU A 402 24.92 -10.68 -3.95
CA GLU A 402 23.93 -10.05 -3.07
C GLU A 402 24.62 -9.35 -1.89
N ALA A 403 24.35 -8.06 -1.70
CA ALA A 403 24.70 -7.32 -0.50
C ALA A 403 23.49 -7.29 0.44
N VAL A 404 23.65 -7.83 1.65
CA VAL A 404 22.58 -8.08 2.62
C VAL A 404 22.75 -7.17 3.83
N PHE A 405 21.82 -6.21 3.98
CA PHE A 405 21.85 -5.20 5.02
C PHE A 405 20.82 -5.51 6.11
N ARG A 406 21.29 -5.97 7.28
CA ARG A 406 20.43 -6.28 8.45
C ARG A 406 19.78 -5.02 9.00
N ALA A 407 18.46 -5.00 9.18
CA ALA A 407 17.75 -3.84 9.72
C ALA A 407 18.26 -3.41 11.11
N THR A 408 18.65 -4.37 11.96
CA THR A 408 19.25 -4.11 13.29
C THR A 408 20.61 -3.37 13.23
N ARG A 409 21.28 -3.37 12.07
CA ARG A 409 22.54 -2.66 11.82
C ARG A 409 22.36 -1.31 11.13
N ILE A 410 21.14 -0.95 10.72
CA ILE A 410 20.82 0.38 10.20
C ILE A 410 20.68 1.36 11.39
N ARG A 411 21.49 2.42 11.39
CA ARG A 411 21.47 3.48 12.41
C ARG A 411 20.31 4.45 12.18
N MET A 412 20.28 5.06 11.00
CA MET A 412 19.18 5.88 10.49
C MET A 412 18.96 5.56 9.02
N TRP A 413 17.79 5.92 8.52
CA TRP A 413 17.60 6.23 7.11
C TRP A 413 17.01 7.65 6.98
N ARG A 414 17.11 8.22 5.80
CA ARG A 414 16.49 9.49 5.38
C ARG A 414 16.08 9.41 3.92
N ILE A 415 15.19 10.30 3.50
CA ILE A 415 14.83 10.47 2.09
C ILE A 415 15.29 11.86 1.65
N THR A 416 15.70 12.03 0.40
CA THR A 416 15.96 13.34 -0.20
C THR A 416 15.38 13.39 -1.60
N GLU A 417 14.60 14.43 -1.93
CA GLU A 417 14.19 14.66 -3.32
C GLU A 417 15.35 15.29 -4.11
N ARG A 418 15.67 14.71 -5.28
CA ARG A 418 16.65 15.23 -6.24
C ARG A 418 15.98 15.43 -7.59
N GLN A 419 15.77 16.69 -7.94
CA GLN A 419 15.36 17.08 -9.29
C GLN A 419 16.58 16.92 -10.23
N ALA A 420 16.41 16.14 -11.28
CA ALA A 420 17.40 15.94 -12.34
C ALA A 420 16.66 15.76 -13.68
N ASP A 421 17.02 16.56 -14.68
CA ASP A 421 16.55 16.43 -16.07
C ASP A 421 15.00 16.32 -16.20
N ASN A 422 14.30 17.23 -15.50
CA ASN A 422 12.83 17.29 -15.35
C ASN A 422 12.17 16.06 -14.68
N THR A 423 12.97 15.13 -14.13
CA THR A 423 12.48 14.01 -13.32
C THR A 423 12.77 14.22 -11.83
N THR A 424 11.80 13.86 -10.97
CA THR A 424 11.97 13.83 -9.52
C THR A 424 12.45 12.45 -9.08
N ASN A 425 13.75 12.33 -8.79
CA ASN A 425 14.33 11.11 -8.26
C ASN A 425 14.41 11.20 -6.74
N PHE A 426 14.03 10.13 -6.02
CA PHE A 426 14.21 10.08 -4.58
C PHE A 426 15.48 9.30 -4.23
N LEU A 427 16.24 9.86 -3.30
CA LEU A 427 17.39 9.20 -2.68
C LEU A 427 16.90 8.60 -1.36
N PHE A 428 16.87 7.27 -1.25
CA PHE A 428 16.78 6.60 0.04
C PHE A 428 18.20 6.40 0.55
N GLN A 429 18.58 7.10 1.62
CA GLN A 429 19.92 7.00 2.19
C GLN A 429 19.83 6.35 3.57
N PHE A 430 20.66 5.35 3.85
CA PHE A 430 20.73 4.70 5.16
C PHE A 430 22.16 4.59 5.67
N GLU A 431 22.32 4.72 6.97
CA GLU A 431 23.60 4.74 7.66
C GLU A 431 23.83 3.38 8.32
N TYR A 432 24.70 2.56 7.73
CA TYR A 432 24.88 1.17 8.09
C TYR A 432 26.11 0.95 8.97
N LEU A 433 25.99 0.14 10.02
CA LEU A 433 27.13 -0.34 10.79
C LEU A 433 27.90 -1.38 9.96
N VAL A 434 29.05 -1.00 9.41
CA VAL A 434 29.91 -1.88 8.58
C VAL A 434 30.86 -2.70 9.46
N ALA A 435 31.62 -2.03 10.32
CA ALA A 435 32.50 -2.64 11.32
C ALA A 435 32.17 -2.11 12.72
N LYS A 436 32.88 -2.58 13.76
CA LYS A 436 32.68 -2.08 15.13
C LYS A 436 32.83 -0.56 15.15
N ASP A 437 31.78 0.11 15.63
CA ASP A 437 31.64 1.56 15.79
C ASP A 437 31.93 2.39 14.52
N THR A 438 31.94 1.71 13.36
CA THR A 438 32.22 2.28 12.04
C THR A 438 30.94 2.28 11.22
N PHE A 439 30.45 3.47 10.87
CA PHE A 439 29.19 3.66 10.13
C PHE A 439 29.46 4.32 8.79
N GLU A 440 28.83 3.81 7.75
CA GLU A 440 28.92 4.33 6.38
C GLU A 440 27.52 4.65 5.85
N TRP A 441 27.41 5.68 5.00
CA TRP A 441 26.16 6.03 4.34
C TRP A 441 26.07 5.31 2.99
N ILE A 442 24.97 4.62 2.78
CA ILE A 442 24.62 3.94 1.52
C ILE A 442 23.41 4.65 0.93
N THR A 443 23.49 5.00 -0.35
CA THR A 443 22.47 5.70 -1.13
C THR A 443 21.85 4.75 -2.14
N LEU A 444 20.51 4.77 -2.21
CA LEU A 444 19.72 4.16 -3.28
C LEU A 444 18.97 5.26 -4.02
N ILE A 445 19.19 5.39 -5.32
CA ILE A 445 18.36 6.20 -6.22
C ILE A 445 17.19 5.31 -6.67
N THR A 446 15.99 5.60 -6.18
CA THR A 446 14.79 4.80 -6.47
C THR A 446 13.53 5.65 -6.38
N LYS A 447 12.56 5.41 -7.28
CA LYS A 447 11.24 6.05 -7.23
C LYS A 447 10.43 5.57 -6.02
N GLN A 448 10.77 4.40 -5.48
CA GLN A 448 10.05 3.73 -4.38
C GLN A 448 10.63 4.03 -2.98
N ALA A 449 11.46 5.06 -2.82
CA ALA A 449 12.11 5.40 -1.55
C ALA A 449 11.13 5.54 -0.36
N VAL A 450 9.93 6.07 -0.60
CA VAL A 450 8.90 6.23 0.44
C VAL A 450 8.26 4.89 0.82
N LEU A 451 8.02 4.00 -0.15
CA LEU A 451 7.56 2.64 0.09
C LEU A 451 8.60 1.85 0.89
N LEU A 452 9.87 1.88 0.47
CA LEU A 452 10.97 1.21 1.18
C LEU A 452 11.10 1.69 2.64
N SER A 453 10.92 3.00 2.88
CA SER A 453 10.91 3.58 4.23
C SER A 453 9.76 3.02 5.10
N LEU A 454 8.56 2.88 4.55
CA LEU A 454 7.41 2.33 5.26
C LEU A 454 7.56 0.83 5.54
N LEU A 455 8.11 0.06 4.59
CA LEU A 455 8.39 -1.37 4.78
C LEU A 455 9.49 -1.58 5.84
N LEU A 456 10.61 -0.85 5.77
CA LEU A 456 11.66 -0.90 6.79
C LEU A 456 11.17 -0.45 8.18
N GLN A 457 10.25 0.50 8.24
CA GLN A 457 9.60 0.87 9.50
C GLN A 457 8.75 -0.28 10.06
N SER A 458 7.98 -1.00 9.23
CA SER A 458 7.18 -2.15 9.68
C SER A 458 8.06 -3.32 10.16
N VAL A 459 9.21 -3.56 9.51
CA VAL A 459 10.29 -4.44 10.02
C VAL A 459 10.74 -4.00 11.42
N GLY A 460 10.96 -2.71 11.64
CA GLY A 460 11.35 -2.16 12.94
C GLY A 460 10.27 -2.30 14.03
N ILE A 461 8.99 -2.22 13.66
CA ILE A 461 7.86 -2.46 14.58
C ILE A 461 7.79 -3.94 14.99
N GLU A 462 7.93 -4.86 14.04
CA GLU A 462 7.92 -6.31 14.32
C GLU A 462 9.05 -6.71 15.30
N ILE A 463 10.27 -6.22 15.06
CA ILE A 463 11.42 -6.44 15.94
C ILE A 463 11.14 -5.94 17.38
N LEU A 464 10.49 -4.78 17.54
CA LEU A 464 10.13 -4.26 18.86
C LEU A 464 8.98 -5.02 19.53
N LYS A 465 8.04 -5.60 18.75
CA LYS A 465 6.98 -6.46 19.29
C LYS A 465 7.58 -7.74 19.91
N GLU A 466 8.44 -8.45 19.17
CA GLU A 466 9.12 -9.67 19.66
C GLU A 466 9.95 -9.40 20.94
N HIS A 467 10.81 -8.37 20.92
CA HIS A 467 11.70 -8.06 22.06
C HIS A 467 10.98 -7.56 23.34
N HIS A 468 9.65 -7.39 23.34
CA HIS A 468 8.94 -6.80 24.49
C HIS A 468 7.93 -7.70 25.19
N SER A 469 7.39 -8.74 24.55
CA SER A 469 6.55 -9.78 25.20
C SER A 469 5.38 -9.25 26.08
N ALA A 470 4.98 -7.99 25.89
CA ALA A 470 3.92 -7.31 26.64
C ALA A 470 3.47 -6.03 25.92
N THR A 471 2.16 -5.94 25.66
CA THR A 471 1.35 -4.71 25.56
C THR A 471 1.98 -3.51 24.83
N PHE A 472 2.25 -3.64 23.52
CA PHE A 472 2.47 -2.50 22.62
C PHE A 472 1.32 -2.28 21.61
N CYS A 473 0.10 -2.66 21.98
CA CYS A 473 -1.14 -2.23 21.29
C CYS A 473 -2.15 -1.66 22.31
N SER A 474 -2.00 -0.38 22.63
CA SER A 474 -2.98 0.42 23.39
C SER A 474 -3.50 1.61 22.57
N TYR A 475 -2.63 2.26 21.81
CA TYR A 475 -2.98 3.38 20.93
C TYR A 475 -3.91 2.98 19.77
N GLU A 476 -3.84 1.75 19.26
CA GLU A 476 -4.69 1.28 18.15
C GLU A 476 -5.87 0.40 18.60
N TYR A 477 -5.77 -0.33 19.71
CA TYR A 477 -6.92 -1.05 20.26
C TYR A 477 -8.00 -0.10 20.83
N GLU A 478 -7.62 0.99 21.51
CA GLU A 478 -8.59 2.03 21.91
C GLU A 478 -9.22 2.77 20.72
N ARG A 479 -8.55 2.76 19.56
CA ARG A 479 -8.99 3.44 18.32
C ARG A 479 -10.26 2.79 17.78
N SER A 480 -10.26 1.46 17.60
CA SER A 480 -11.38 0.66 17.08
C SER A 480 -12.68 0.89 17.87
N ASN A 481 -12.60 0.85 19.20
CA ASN A 481 -13.77 1.04 20.07
C ASN A 481 -14.30 2.49 20.03
N LYS A 482 -13.44 3.49 19.81
CA LYS A 482 -13.84 4.90 19.72
C LYS A 482 -14.34 5.28 18.33
N THR A 483 -13.78 4.73 17.25
CA THR A 483 -14.26 4.99 15.88
C THR A 483 -15.59 4.32 15.60
N GLY A 484 -15.78 3.06 16.02
CA GLY A 484 -17.07 2.35 15.88
C GLY A 484 -18.23 3.12 16.55
N SER A 485 -18.00 3.60 17.78
CA SER A 485 -18.98 4.40 18.53
C SER A 485 -19.24 5.80 17.96
N LEU A 486 -18.34 6.36 17.15
CA LEU A 486 -18.48 7.71 16.57
C LEU A 486 -19.05 7.68 15.14
N LEU A 487 -18.86 6.59 14.40
CA LEU A 487 -19.31 6.41 13.02
C LEU A 487 -20.67 5.70 12.89
N GLY A 488 -21.32 5.37 14.02
CA GLY A 488 -22.66 4.77 14.03
C GLY A 488 -22.73 3.36 13.42
N LEU A 489 -21.63 2.60 13.50
CA LEU A 489 -21.49 1.27 12.88
C LEU A 489 -22.09 0.14 13.75
N ASP A 490 -23.37 0.26 14.11
CA ASP A 490 -24.14 -0.86 14.65
C ASP A 490 -24.54 -1.83 13.52
N SER A 491 -24.03 -3.05 13.56
CA SER A 491 -24.45 -4.15 12.69
C SER A 491 -25.78 -4.74 13.18
N PRO A 492 -26.75 -5.10 12.31
CA PRO A 492 -28.05 -5.60 12.73
C PRO A 492 -27.91 -6.90 13.54
N ARG A 493 -28.24 -6.83 14.84
CA ARG A 493 -28.21 -7.99 15.73
C ARG A 493 -29.17 -9.07 15.22
N LYS A 494 -28.67 -10.31 15.10
CA LYS A 494 -29.51 -11.50 14.84
C LYS A 494 -30.62 -11.56 15.88
N ALA A 495 -31.87 -11.63 15.45
CA ALA A 495 -33.01 -11.85 16.34
C ALA A 495 -33.00 -13.29 16.88
N SER A 496 -32.33 -13.50 18.01
CA SER A 496 -32.41 -14.74 18.79
C SER A 496 -33.78 -14.87 19.43
N VAL A 497 -34.50 -15.95 19.13
CA VAL A 497 -35.79 -16.26 19.75
C VAL A 497 -35.60 -16.40 21.27
N VAL A 498 -36.37 -15.63 22.04
CA VAL A 498 -36.54 -15.80 23.50
C VAL A 498 -38.03 -15.89 23.78
N SER A 499 -38.41 -16.88 24.59
CA SER A 499 -39.80 -17.24 24.90
C SER A 499 -40.53 -16.19 25.76
N LEU A 500 -41.84 -16.04 25.54
CA LEU A 500 -42.69 -15.26 26.43
C LEU A 500 -42.75 -15.88 27.84
N PRO A 501 -42.73 -15.07 28.91
CA PRO A 501 -43.45 -15.40 30.13
C PRO A 501 -44.95 -15.15 29.89
N SER A 502 -45.81 -16.05 30.37
CA SER A 502 -47.25 -15.79 30.46
C SER A 502 -47.55 -15.15 31.81
N GLU A 503 -48.36 -14.08 31.84
CA GLU A 503 -49.57 -14.07 32.69
C GLU A 503 -50.54 -12.93 32.30
N THR A 504 -51.78 -13.11 32.75
CA THR A 504 -52.99 -12.35 32.39
C THR A 504 -53.04 -10.91 32.92
N VAL A 505 -53.80 -10.03 32.24
CA VAL A 505 -54.88 -9.22 32.87
C VAL A 505 -55.86 -8.63 31.82
N ALA A 506 -57.16 -8.73 32.14
CA ALA A 506 -58.35 -7.96 31.70
C ALA A 506 -58.62 -7.58 30.22
N VAL A 507 -59.91 -7.61 29.88
CA VAL A 507 -60.55 -7.06 28.66
C VAL A 507 -61.34 -5.80 29.01
N SER A 508 -61.39 -4.81 28.11
CA SER A 508 -62.47 -3.81 28.06
C SER A 508 -62.64 -3.24 26.64
N ASP A 509 -63.89 -3.06 26.22
CA ASP A 509 -64.36 -2.61 24.89
C ASP A 509 -63.81 -1.23 24.45
N LEU A 510 -63.85 -0.82 23.17
CA LEU A 510 -65.07 -0.43 22.43
C LEU A 510 -64.87 -0.32 20.90
N LYS A 511 -65.93 -0.70 20.16
CA LYS A 511 -66.46 -0.18 18.85
C LYS A 511 -65.46 0.33 17.78
N ARG A 512 -65.37 -0.27 16.59
CA ARG A 512 -66.30 -0.10 15.42
C ARG A 512 -66.66 1.37 15.10
N ASP A 513 -66.40 1.77 13.85
CA ASP A 513 -67.45 1.83 12.82
C ASP A 513 -66.84 1.68 11.41
N GLU A 514 -67.65 1.26 10.42
CA GLU A 514 -67.28 1.10 9.00
C GLU A 514 -68.30 1.86 8.12
N GLU A 515 -67.85 2.69 7.17
CA GLU A 515 -68.60 3.12 5.98
C GLU A 515 -67.65 3.68 4.91
N LYS A 516 -67.97 3.76 3.61
CA LYS A 516 -68.46 2.75 2.64
C LYS A 516 -68.59 3.42 1.25
N LEU A 517 -68.13 2.76 0.18
CA LEU A 517 -68.40 3.10 -1.23
C LEU A 517 -67.87 4.52 -1.66
N SER A 518 -67.87 4.94 -2.94
CA SER A 518 -68.42 4.37 -4.19
C SER A 518 -67.46 4.42 -5.38
N GLU A 519 -67.85 3.82 -6.51
CA GLU A 519 -67.02 3.59 -7.70
C GLU A 519 -67.20 4.62 -8.84
N MET A 520 -66.39 4.41 -9.90
CA MET A 520 -66.68 4.58 -11.35
C MET A 520 -66.55 5.95 -12.08
N ASN A 521 -65.78 5.87 -13.17
CA ASN A 521 -65.92 6.53 -14.50
C ASN A 521 -65.89 8.08 -14.61
N GLY A 522 -65.35 8.69 -15.68
CA GLY A 522 -64.55 8.15 -16.79
C GLY A 522 -64.58 9.02 -18.08
N SER A 523 -63.54 8.90 -18.92
CA SER A 523 -63.48 9.27 -20.36
C SER A 523 -63.44 10.75 -20.84
N HIS A 524 -62.96 10.91 -22.08
CA HIS A 524 -63.07 12.05 -23.03
C HIS A 524 -62.27 13.37 -22.87
N HIS A 525 -61.14 13.42 -23.61
CA HIS A 525 -60.67 14.57 -24.44
C HIS A 525 -61.65 14.84 -25.62
N PRO A 526 -61.64 15.97 -26.39
CA PRO A 526 -60.46 16.46 -27.16
C PRO A 526 -60.40 17.96 -27.64
N LEU A 527 -59.44 18.27 -28.55
CA LEU A 527 -59.35 19.40 -29.54
C LEU A 527 -59.01 20.85 -29.04
N MET A 528 -58.36 21.74 -29.82
CA MET A 528 -57.35 21.64 -30.91
C MET A 528 -56.74 23.04 -31.27
N ASN A 529 -55.73 23.05 -32.17
CA ASN A 529 -55.15 24.13 -33.00
C ASN A 529 -53.99 24.93 -32.36
N GLY A 530 -52.86 25.20 -33.03
CA GLY A 530 -52.41 24.79 -34.39
C GLY A 530 -51.62 25.91 -35.11
N ASP A 531 -50.95 25.75 -36.26
CA ASP A 531 -50.38 24.60 -37.03
C ASP A 531 -49.56 25.21 -38.21
N GLY A 532 -48.63 24.57 -38.94
CA GLY A 532 -47.93 23.27 -38.78
C GLY A 532 -46.42 23.49 -38.60
N GLU A 533 -45.46 23.08 -39.44
CA GLU A 533 -45.36 22.25 -40.68
C GLU A 533 -43.86 21.87 -40.89
N GLY A 534 -43.42 20.93 -41.74
CA GLY A 534 -44.16 19.94 -42.56
C GLY A 534 -43.24 19.02 -43.40
N GLN A 535 -43.69 17.77 -43.64
CA GLN A 535 -43.35 16.83 -44.74
C GLN A 535 -41.90 16.26 -44.92
N ILE A 536 -41.67 14.99 -45.35
CA ILE A 536 -42.45 13.73 -45.26
C ILE A 536 -41.55 12.47 -45.50
N ALA A 537 -41.91 11.35 -44.83
CA ALA A 537 -41.71 9.90 -45.07
C ALA A 537 -40.46 9.23 -45.76
N SER A 538 -40.14 8.04 -45.22
CA SER A 538 -39.75 6.76 -45.91
C SER A 538 -38.33 6.64 -46.56
N GLU A 539 -37.76 5.44 -46.82
CA GLU A 539 -38.30 4.05 -46.85
C GLU A 539 -37.22 2.98 -46.49
N VAL A 540 -37.55 1.68 -46.50
CA VAL A 540 -36.65 0.53 -46.23
C VAL A 540 -36.62 -0.47 -47.40
N ILE A 541 -35.47 -0.65 -48.06
CA ILE A 541 -35.18 -1.74 -49.03
C ILE A 541 -33.73 -2.26 -48.84
N SER A 542 -33.44 -3.49 -49.31
CA SER A 542 -32.17 -4.22 -49.20
C SER A 542 -31.59 -4.62 -50.59
N ILE A 543 -30.56 -5.48 -50.61
CA ILE A 543 -30.02 -6.31 -51.74
C ILE A 543 -28.72 -5.83 -52.45
N LYS A 544 -27.65 -6.65 -52.32
CA LYS A 544 -26.60 -7.15 -53.29
C LYS A 544 -26.00 -6.24 -54.41
N SER A 545 -24.87 -6.57 -55.06
CA SER A 545 -23.61 -7.33 -54.79
C SER A 545 -22.77 -7.38 -56.09
N SER A 546 -21.43 -7.37 -56.03
CA SER A 546 -20.57 -7.76 -57.18
C SER A 546 -19.15 -8.16 -56.74
N ASN A 547 -18.52 -9.07 -57.50
CA ASN A 547 -17.19 -9.64 -57.25
C ASN A 547 -16.11 -9.04 -58.19
N ASP A 548 -14.84 -9.34 -57.89
CA ASP A 548 -13.88 -10.09 -58.73
C ASP A 548 -12.90 -10.78 -57.72
N ASP A 549 -12.59 -12.08 -57.74
CA ASP A 549 -12.00 -13.00 -58.75
C ASP A 549 -10.48 -12.80 -58.94
N MET A 550 -9.61 -13.83 -58.96
CA MET A 550 -9.76 -15.30 -58.81
C MET A 550 -8.97 -15.79 -57.56
N GLU A 551 -8.39 -16.99 -57.35
CA GLU A 551 -8.14 -18.21 -58.14
C GLU A 551 -7.96 -19.49 -57.24
N HIS A 552 -7.06 -20.43 -57.61
CA HIS A 552 -6.94 -21.80 -57.10
C HIS A 552 -5.66 -22.04 -56.25
N ASN A 553 -5.53 -23.08 -55.41
CA ASN A 553 -5.60 -24.50 -55.77
C ASN A 553 -5.85 -25.45 -54.58
N SER A 554 -6.26 -26.70 -54.86
CA SER A 554 -6.80 -27.66 -53.88
C SER A 554 -6.59 -29.13 -54.29
N LEU A 555 -6.17 -30.00 -53.36
CA LEU A 555 -6.17 -31.46 -53.55
C LEU A 555 -6.52 -32.24 -52.26
N SER A 556 -7.58 -33.05 -52.35
CA SER A 556 -7.87 -34.25 -51.54
C SER A 556 -7.02 -35.44 -52.02
N HIS A 557 -6.84 -36.59 -51.35
CA HIS A 557 -7.65 -37.42 -50.42
C HIS A 557 -6.73 -37.94 -49.26
N GLU A 558 -7.07 -38.85 -48.33
CA GLU A 558 -7.98 -40.02 -48.34
C GLU A 558 -8.42 -40.45 -46.92
N VAL A 559 -9.28 -41.47 -46.79
CA VAL A 559 -9.97 -41.89 -45.55
C VAL A 559 -9.61 -43.32 -45.14
N VAL A 560 -9.33 -43.54 -43.85
CA VAL A 560 -9.43 -44.87 -43.20
C VAL A 560 -10.10 -44.74 -41.83
N ASP A 561 -11.13 -45.55 -41.59
CA ASP A 561 -11.89 -45.64 -40.33
C ASP A 561 -11.13 -46.35 -39.20
N ALA A 562 -11.23 -45.83 -37.97
CA ALA A 562 -10.94 -46.59 -36.75
C ALA A 562 -11.78 -46.08 -35.56
N LYS A 563 -12.95 -46.68 -35.34
CA LYS A 563 -13.87 -46.31 -34.24
C LYS A 563 -13.27 -46.57 -32.86
N ARG A 564 -13.31 -45.57 -31.96
CA ARG A 564 -13.63 -45.78 -30.55
C ARG A 564 -14.33 -44.56 -29.94
N SER A 565 -15.29 -44.83 -29.08
CA SER A 565 -16.30 -43.88 -28.62
C SER A 565 -16.18 -43.55 -27.13
N SER A 566 -16.13 -42.26 -26.79
CA SER A 566 -16.66 -41.74 -25.53
C SER A 566 -16.84 -40.22 -25.63
N SER A 567 -18.01 -39.73 -25.25
CA SER A 567 -18.36 -38.30 -25.26
C SER A 567 -17.58 -37.51 -24.20
N ILE A 568 -16.94 -36.42 -24.59
CA ILE A 568 -16.48 -35.38 -23.65
C ILE A 568 -17.63 -34.37 -23.51
N HIS A 569 -18.31 -34.37 -22.36
CA HIS A 569 -19.10 -33.22 -21.93
C HIS A 569 -18.17 -32.21 -21.26
N THR A 570 -18.27 -30.95 -21.65
CA THR A 570 -17.66 -29.84 -20.92
C THR A 570 -18.50 -29.52 -19.69
N SER A 571 -17.87 -29.50 -18.51
CA SER A 571 -18.50 -29.07 -17.26
C SER A 571 -17.51 -28.26 -16.43
N ASN A 572 -17.78 -26.96 -16.31
CA ASN A 572 -17.08 -26.11 -15.34
C ASN A 572 -17.48 -26.53 -13.93
N SER A 573 -16.52 -26.91 -13.09
CA SER A 573 -16.74 -27.16 -11.66
C SER A 573 -16.14 -26.01 -10.84
N TYR A 574 -17.02 -25.16 -10.31
CA TYR A 574 -16.67 -24.37 -9.12
C TYR A 574 -16.57 -25.34 -7.95
N GLU A 575 -15.40 -25.47 -7.33
CA GLU A 575 -15.26 -26.22 -6.08
C GLU A 575 -15.81 -25.41 -4.90
N SER A 576 -16.46 -26.09 -3.96
CA SER A 576 -17.13 -25.47 -2.82
C SER A 576 -16.19 -25.37 -1.63
N PHE A 577 -16.17 -24.20 -0.98
CA PHE A 577 -15.37 -23.95 0.23
C PHE A 577 -15.64 -24.95 1.38
N SER A 578 -16.76 -25.67 1.37
CA SER A 578 -17.10 -26.71 2.35
C SER A 578 -16.05 -27.81 2.49
N ASP A 579 -15.41 -28.20 1.40
CA ASP A 579 -14.74 -29.51 1.33
C ASP A 579 -13.31 -29.43 1.93
N ILE A 580 -12.72 -28.24 1.91
CA ILE A 580 -11.43 -27.91 2.55
C ILE A 580 -11.50 -28.07 4.08
N PHE A 581 -12.59 -27.60 4.71
CA PHE A 581 -12.73 -27.62 6.17
C PHE A 581 -12.76 -29.03 6.77
N THR A 582 -13.30 -30.01 6.04
CA THR A 582 -13.46 -31.38 6.54
C THR A 582 -12.10 -32.06 6.77
N THR A 583 -11.10 -31.73 5.94
CA THR A 583 -9.75 -32.34 5.98
C THR A 583 -8.87 -31.78 7.10
N ILE A 584 -9.08 -30.52 7.50
CA ILE A 584 -8.26 -29.85 8.52
C ILE A 584 -8.54 -30.44 9.91
N SER A 585 -9.80 -30.75 10.23
CA SER A 585 -10.21 -31.16 11.58
C SER A 585 -9.68 -32.54 12.02
N SER A 586 -9.13 -33.36 11.12
CA SER A 586 -8.63 -34.72 11.42
C SER A 586 -7.13 -34.81 11.69
N ALA A 587 -6.38 -33.71 11.59
CA ALA A 587 -4.91 -33.72 11.68
C ALA A 587 -4.34 -33.21 13.02
N LEU A 588 -5.18 -32.69 13.93
CA LEU A 588 -4.75 -32.02 15.16
C LEU A 588 -4.99 -32.88 16.42
N SER A 589 -4.22 -33.95 16.53
CA SER A 589 -4.05 -34.71 17.78
C SER A 589 -2.65 -35.31 17.87
N GLU A 590 -1.96 -35.07 18.99
CA GLU A 590 -0.54 -35.46 19.27
C GLU A 590 0.47 -34.67 18.40
N HIS A 591 1.36 -33.81 18.92
CA HIS A 591 2.17 -33.94 20.14
C HIS A 591 2.45 -32.60 20.85
N THR A 592 2.77 -32.69 22.15
CA THR A 592 3.15 -31.56 23.01
C THR A 592 4.66 -31.39 23.19
N ASN A 593 5.09 -30.14 23.43
CA ASN A 593 6.29 -29.73 24.17
C ASN A 593 7.68 -30.15 23.65
N ARG A 594 8.41 -29.18 23.07
CA ARG A 594 9.86 -29.05 23.27
C ARG A 594 10.29 -27.59 23.28
N ALA A 595 10.95 -27.17 24.36
CA ALA A 595 11.49 -25.82 24.49
C ALA A 595 12.81 -25.68 23.71
N PHE A 596 13.03 -24.51 23.11
CA PHE A 596 14.29 -24.14 22.46
C PHE A 596 15.02 -23.09 23.30
N ASN A 597 16.30 -23.34 23.61
CA ASN A 597 17.17 -22.35 24.22
C ASN A 597 17.72 -21.43 23.12
N ILE A 598 17.69 -20.11 23.37
CA ILE A 598 18.29 -19.09 22.52
C ILE A 598 19.74 -18.84 23.01
N THR A 599 20.65 -18.54 22.10
CA THR A 599 22.07 -18.23 22.38
C THR A 599 22.45 -16.85 21.83
N ASP A 600 23.46 -16.20 22.43
CA ASP A 600 23.78 -14.78 22.23
C ASP A 600 24.14 -14.34 20.79
N ASP A 601 24.33 -15.27 19.84
CA ASP A 601 24.52 -14.95 18.42
C ASP A 601 23.22 -14.52 17.68
N ASP A 602 22.05 -14.65 18.32
CA ASP A 602 20.72 -14.25 17.80
C ASP A 602 20.32 -12.79 18.14
N LEU A 603 21.27 -11.92 18.54
CA LEU A 603 21.05 -10.52 18.98
C LEU A 603 21.59 -9.42 18.03
#